data_AF-A0A151UDB7-F1
#
_entry.id   AF-A0A151UDB7-F1
#
_cell.length_a   1.000
_cell.length_b   1.000
_cell.length_c   1.000
_cell.angle_alpha   90.00
_cell.angle_beta   90.00
_cell.angle_gamma   90.00
#
_symmetry.space_group_name_H-M   'P 1'
#
loop_
_entity.id
_entity.type
_entity.pdbx_description
1 polymer ?
#
loop_
_entity_poly.entity_id
_entity_poly.type
_entity_poly.pdbx_seq_one_letter_code
_entity_poly.pdbx_strand_id
1 'polypeptide(L)' 'ECFRRVFLEKYFPESLRHAKEDEFMRLHQGGMTVSEYAMRFEHLAHFYLQAISKA' A
#
# COMPACT_ATOMS: atom_id res chain seq x y z
N GLU A 1 12.79 -21.90 -0.80
CA GLU A 1 11.78 -21.00 -1.40
C GLU A 1 10.39 -21.06 -0.75
N CYS A 2 9.96 -22.20 -0.15
CA CYS A 2 8.60 -22.34 0.38
C CYS A 2 8.22 -21.43 1.56
N PHE A 3 9.13 -21.17 2.51
CA PHE A 3 8.78 -20.38 3.70
C PHE A 3 8.37 -18.95 3.35
N ARG A 4 9.13 -18.27 2.47
CA ARG A 4 8.87 -16.87 2.11
C ARG A 4 7.52 -16.71 1.41
N ARG A 5 7.17 -17.62 0.50
CA ARG A 5 5.88 -17.61 -0.21
C ARG A 5 4.72 -17.85 0.76
N VAL A 6 4.77 -18.93 1.55
CA VAL A 6 3.72 -19.27 2.53
C VAL A 6 3.56 -18.20 3.61
N PHE A 7 4.67 -17.60 4.05
CA PHE A 7 4.65 -16.51 5.03
C PHE A 7 4.00 -15.25 4.43
N LEU A 8 4.35 -14.87 3.20
CA LEU A 8 3.74 -13.72 2.53
C LEU A 8 2.26 -13.96 2.23
N GLU A 9 1.85 -15.14 1.75
CA GLU A 9 0.42 -15.45 1.55
C GLU A 9 -0.38 -15.40 2.86
N LYS A 10 0.20 -15.87 3.98
CA LYS A 10 -0.48 -15.91 5.28
C LYS A 10 -0.61 -14.54 5.94
N TYR A 11 0.38 -13.66 5.80
CA TYR A 11 0.43 -12.38 6.52
C TYR A 11 0.24 -11.14 5.62
N PHE A 12 0.42 -11.30 4.31
CA PHE A 12 0.23 -10.28 3.28
C PHE A 12 -0.61 -10.84 2.12
N PRO A 13 -1.86 -11.28 2.39
CA PRO A 13 -2.73 -11.80 1.35
C PRO A 13 -2.90 -10.77 0.24
N GLU A 14 -3.03 -11.27 -0.99
CA GLU A 14 -3.23 -10.47 -2.20
C GLU A 14 -4.39 -9.46 -2.05
N SER A 15 -5.39 -9.81 -1.25
CA SER A 15 -6.50 -8.93 -0.85
C SER A 15 -6.08 -7.66 -0.11
N LEU A 16 -5.06 -7.71 0.75
CA LEU A 16 -4.51 -6.50 1.39
C LEU A 16 -3.79 -5.61 0.38
N ARG A 17 -3.13 -6.22 -0.60
CA ARG A 17 -2.46 -5.48 -1.68
C ARG A 17 -3.50 -4.75 -2.52
N HIS A 18 -4.54 -5.47 -2.97
CA HIS A 18 -5.64 -4.87 -3.74
C HIS A 18 -6.42 -3.83 -2.95
N ALA A 19 -6.66 -4.03 -1.65
CA ALA A 19 -7.31 -3.02 -0.81
C ALA A 19 -6.49 -1.73 -0.70
N LYS A 20 -5.16 -1.83 -0.65
CA LYS A 20 -4.24 -0.67 -0.63
C LYS A 20 -4.12 0.01 -1.99
N GLU A 21 -4.10 -0.77 -3.06
CA GLU A 21 -4.16 -0.31 -4.46
C GLU A 21 -5.39 0.56 -4.69
N ASP A 22 -6.52 0.05 -4.19
CA ASP A 22 -7.82 0.65 -4.31
C ASP A 22 -7.97 1.90 -3.42
N GLU A 23 -7.40 1.90 -2.22
CA GLU A 23 -7.26 3.08 -1.36
C GLU A 23 -6.44 4.19 -2.04
N PHE A 24 -5.36 3.82 -2.74
CA PHE A 24 -4.53 4.76 -3.49
C PHE A 24 -5.26 5.35 -4.70
N MET A 25 -5.93 4.49 -5.49
CA MET A 25 -6.68 4.92 -6.68
C MET A 25 -7.89 5.80 -6.34
N ARG A 26 -8.49 5.60 -5.16
CA ARG A 26 -9.59 6.43 -4.67
C ARG A 26 -9.14 7.64 -3.87
N LEU A 27 -7.84 7.80 -3.60
CA LEU A 27 -7.33 8.94 -2.84
C LEU A 27 -7.54 10.23 -3.65
N HIS A 28 -8.42 11.09 -3.14
CA HIS A 28 -8.66 12.43 -3.66
C HIS A 28 -8.47 13.45 -2.54
N GLN A 29 -8.00 14.65 -2.86
CA GLN A 29 -7.77 15.68 -1.85
C GLN A 29 -9.04 16.01 -1.05
N GLY A 30 -10.19 16.14 -1.73
CA GLY A 30 -11.46 16.49 -1.07
C GLY A 30 -11.33 17.78 -0.25
N GLY A 31 -11.73 17.71 1.03
CA GLY A 31 -11.60 18.82 1.99
C GLY A 31 -10.28 18.87 2.75
N MET A 32 -9.30 18.01 2.44
CA MET A 32 -8.00 18.01 3.10
C MET A 32 -7.16 19.21 2.69
N THR A 33 -6.35 19.71 3.61
CA THR A 33 -5.27 20.62 3.23
C THR A 33 -4.25 19.89 2.36
N VAL A 34 -3.49 20.65 1.57
CA VAL A 34 -2.46 20.09 0.68
C VAL A 34 -1.44 19.27 1.48
N SER A 35 -1.08 19.72 2.69
CA SER A 35 -0.14 19.01 3.55
C SER A 35 -0.69 17.68 4.09
N GLU A 36 -1.95 17.63 4.49
CA GLU A 36 -2.60 16.38 4.95
C GLU A 36 -2.73 15.37 3.80
N TYR A 37 -3.08 15.85 2.61
CA TYR A 37 -3.13 15.01 1.43
C TYR A 37 -1.74 14.46 1.08
N ALA A 38 -0.71 15.30 1.05
CA ALA A 38 0.66 14.89 0.76
C ALA A 38 1.16 13.82 1.73
N MET A 39 0.91 14.00 3.03
CA MET A 39 1.28 13.01 4.05
C MET A 39 0.58 11.65 3.84
N ARG A 40 -0.72 11.66 3.50
CA ARG A 40 -1.44 10.41 3.19
C ARG A 40 -0.92 9.74 1.92
N PHE A 41 -0.62 10.53 0.89
CA PHE A 41 -0.09 10.03 -0.36
C PHE A 41 1.28 9.38 -0.17
N GLU A 42 2.21 10.05 0.52
CA GLU A 42 3.55 9.50 0.81
C GLU A 42 3.50 8.22 1.63
N HIS A 43 2.60 8.17 2.62
CA HIS A 43 2.44 6.97 3.45
C HIS A 43 1.97 5.75 2.64
N LEU A 44 1.00 5.94 1.73
CA LEU A 44 0.55 4.86 0.84
C LEU A 44 1.60 4.51 -0.22
N ALA A 45 2.30 5.49 -0.79
CA ALA A 45 3.36 5.28 -1.76
C ALA A 45 4.56 4.51 -1.17
N HIS A 46 4.93 4.78 0.08
CA HIS A 46 5.99 4.08 0.79
C HIS A 46 5.66 2.60 1.03
N PHE A 47 4.39 2.28 1.29
CA PHE A 47 3.91 0.90 1.38
C PHE A 47 4.10 0.15 0.05
N TYR A 48 3.83 0.81 -1.07
CA TYR A 48 4.04 0.28 -2.41
C TYR A 48 5.52 0.09 -2.76
N LEU A 49 6.38 1.07 -2.47
CA LEU A 49 7.81 0.95 -2.73
C LEU A 49 8.47 -0.17 -1.91
N GLN A 50 8.05 -0.37 -0.65
CA GLN A 50 8.54 -1.48 0.16
C GLN A 50 8.07 -2.85 -0.33
N ALA A 51 6.87 -2.93 -0.93
CA ALA A 51 6.39 -4.15 -1.56
C ALA A 51 7.18 -4.50 -2.83
N ILE A 52 7.55 -3.49 -3.62
CA ILE A 52 8.30 -3.65 -4.89
C ILE A 52 9.79 -3.96 -4.61
N SER A 53 10.40 -3.34 -3.61
CA SER A 53 11.83 -3.57 -3.26
C SER A 53 12.10 -4.98 -2.72
N LYS A 54 11.07 -5.77 -2.41
CA LYS A 54 11.20 -7.15 -1.90
C LYS A 54 10.80 -8.21 -2.92
N ALA A 55 10.33 -7.83 -4.11
CA ALA A 55 10.15 -8.74 -5.24
C ALA A 55 11.51 -9.02 -5.90
#